data_AF-A0A2A6FFP3-F1
#
_entry.id   AF-A0A2A6FFP3-F1
#
_cell.length_a   1.000
_cell.length_b   1.000
_cell.length_c   1.000
_cell.angle_alpha   90.00
_cell.angle_beta   90.00
_cell.angle_gamma   90.00
#
_symmetry.space_group_name_H-M   'P 1'
#
loop_
_entity.id
_entity.type
_entity.pdbx_description
1 polymer ?
#
loop_
_entity_poly.entity_id
_entity_poly.type
_entity_poly.pdbx_seq_one_letter_code
_entity_poly.pdbx_strand_id
1 'polypeptide(L)' 'MAARQPIETAPKDGSKVTVYWKDSNGVINESIAQYRDAGWWTYIDSDTQKRVEPTSWRPTSGDSDDE' A
#
# COMPACT_ATOMS: atom_id res chain seq x y z
N MET A 1 -2.36 4.53 -16.69
CA MET A 1 -2.01 5.09 -15.36
C MET A 1 -3.10 4.67 -14.40
N ALA A 2 -2.85 3.76 -13.46
CA ALA A 2 -3.86 3.39 -12.49
C ALA A 2 -4.20 4.62 -11.63
N ALA A 3 -5.47 5.01 -11.62
CA ALA A 3 -5.95 6.06 -10.73
C ALA A 3 -5.76 5.60 -9.28
N ARG A 4 -5.35 6.51 -8.40
CA ARG A 4 -5.27 6.21 -6.96
C ARG A 4 -6.68 5.95 -6.46
N GLN A 5 -6.88 4.82 -5.83
CA GLN A 5 -8.15 4.42 -5.25
C GLN A 5 -8.11 4.62 -3.72
N PRO A 6 -9.27 4.84 -3.07
CA PRO A 6 -9.34 4.91 -1.61
C PRO A 6 -8.90 3.58 -1.00
N ILE A 7 -8.17 3.62 0.12
CA ILE A 7 -7.63 2.41 0.76
C ILE A 7 -8.70 1.36 1.11
N GLU A 8 -9.94 1.80 1.28
CA GLU A 8 -11.09 0.93 1.57
C GLU A 8 -11.38 -0.09 0.47
N THR A 9 -11.06 0.26 -0.79
CA THR A 9 -11.25 -0.63 -1.95
C THR A 9 -10.03 -1.49 -2.26
N ALA A 10 -8.98 -1.42 -1.44
CA ALA A 10 -7.75 -2.17 -1.66
C ALA A 10 -7.93 -3.66 -1.41
N PRO A 11 -7.24 -4.52 -2.17
CA PRO A 11 -7.29 -5.96 -1.97
C PRO A 11 -6.71 -6.31 -0.60
N LYS A 12 -7.55 -6.91 0.24
CA LYS A 12 -7.20 -7.40 1.58
C LYS A 12 -6.80 -8.87 1.59
N ASP A 13 -6.60 -9.45 0.40
CA ASP A 13 -6.28 -10.86 0.18
C ASP A 13 -4.80 -11.19 0.42
N GLY A 14 -3.97 -10.17 0.68
CA GLY A 14 -2.52 -10.32 0.80
C GLY A 14 -1.76 -9.97 -0.48
N SER A 15 -2.44 -9.47 -1.52
CA SER A 15 -1.78 -8.87 -2.68
C SER A 15 -0.94 -7.66 -2.26
N LYS A 16 0.21 -7.50 -2.92
CA LYS A 16 1.07 -6.34 -2.72
C LYS A 16 0.49 -5.19 -3.54
N VAL A 17 0.34 -4.04 -2.91
CA VAL A 17 -0.17 -2.82 -3.55
C VAL A 17 0.70 -1.62 -3.20
N THR A 18 0.76 -0.64 -4.08
CA THR A 18 1.41 0.62 -3.75
C THR A 18 0.44 1.46 -2.94
N VAL A 19 0.80 1.77 -1.69
CA VAL A 19 0.01 2.59 -0.80
C VAL A 19 0.59 3.99 -0.66
N TYR A 20 -0.29 4.94 -0.39
CA TYR A 20 0.01 6.33 -0.12
C TYR A 20 -0.49 6.69 1.26
N TRP A 21 0.37 7.29 2.07
CA TRP A 21 -0.02 7.79 3.38
C TRP A 21 0.63 9.15 3.62
N LYS A 22 -0.05 9.96 4.42
CA LYS A 22 0.46 11.26 4.84
C LYS A 22 1.06 11.11 6.23
N ASP A 23 2.36 11.31 6.37
CA ASP A 23 3.00 11.33 7.69
C ASP A 23 2.65 12.60 8.47
N SER A 24 3.00 12.62 9.76
CA SER A 24 2.77 13.77 10.66
C SER A 24 3.34 15.10 10.13
N ASN A 25 4.41 15.03 9.34
CA ASN A 25 5.03 16.19 8.70
C ASN A 25 4.27 16.70 7.46
N GLY A 26 3.16 16.05 7.11
CA GLY A 26 2.35 16.37 5.94
C GLY A 26 2.90 15.87 4.60
N VAL A 27 3.99 15.11 4.63
CA VAL A 27 4.62 14.50 3.45
C VAL A 27 3.81 13.30 3.01
N ILE A 28 3.52 13.21 1.70
CA ILE A 28 2.92 12.02 1.09
C ILE A 28 4.04 11.03 0.80
N ASN A 29 4.03 9.91 1.49
CA ASN A 29 4.92 8.79 1.23
C ASN A 29 4.23 7.76 0.34
N GLU A 30 5.02 7.14 -0.55
CA GLU A 30 4.60 6.07 -1.46
C GLU A 30 5.46 4.84 -1.16
N SER A 31 4.84 3.69 -0.90
CA SER A 31 5.56 2.42 -0.75
C SER A 31 4.69 1.21 -1.05
N ILE A 32 5.31 0.07 -1.28
CA ILE A 32 4.61 -1.20 -1.46
C ILE A 32 4.24 -1.76 -0.09
N ALA A 33 2.95 -1.94 0.14
CA ALA A 33 2.43 -2.56 1.35
C ALA A 33 1.57 -3.79 1.03
N GLN A 34 1.45 -4.65 2.02
CA GLN A 34 0.62 -5.85 2.02
C GLN A 34 -0.40 -5.76 3.15
N TYR A 35 -1.66 -6.07 2.87
CA TYR A 35 -2.66 -6.20 3.92
C TYR A 35 -2.48 -7.54 4.64
N ARG A 36 -2.23 -7.48 5.94
CA ARG A 36 -2.12 -8.65 6.82
C ARG A 36 -2.43 -8.23 8.25
N ASP A 37 -2.96 -9.15 9.06
CA ASP A 37 -3.22 -8.89 10.48
C ASP A 37 -4.08 -7.63 10.71
N ALA A 38 -5.15 -7.48 9.91
CA ALA A 38 -6.05 -6.32 9.91
C ALA A 38 -5.37 -4.94 9.69
N GLY A 39 -4.16 -4.90 9.12
CA GLY A 39 -3.41 -3.68 8.86
C GLY A 39 -2.59 -3.70 7.58
N TRP A 40 -2.14 -2.53 7.15
CA TRP A 40 -1.22 -2.39 6.02
C TRP A 40 0.21 -2.42 6.50
N TRP A 41 1.01 -3.34 5.98
CA TRP A 41 2.40 -3.49 6.36
C TRP A 41 3.30 -3.15 5.17
N THR A 42 4.17 -2.17 5.35
CA THR A 42 5.20 -1.82 4.38
C THR A 42 6.57 -2.18 4.94
N TYR A 43 7.49 -2.54 4.04
CA TYR A 43 8.91 -2.57 4.39
C TYR A 43 9.40 -1.13 4.51
N ILE A 44 10.03 -0.80 5.64
CA ILE A 44 10.75 0.48 5.84
C ILE A 44 12.25 0.31 5.64
N ASP A 45 12.71 -0.95 5.70
CA ASP A 45 14.07 -1.42 5.51
C ASP A 45 13.99 -2.83 4.87
N SER A 46 15.14 -3.41 4.51
CA SER A 46 15.25 -4.74 3.90
C SER A 46 14.62 -5.86 4.74
N ASP A 47 14.65 -5.74 6.08
CA ASP A 47 14.09 -6.73 7.01
C ASP A 47 12.87 -6.21 7.77
N THR A 48 12.86 -4.91 8.08
CA THR A 48 11.88 -4.37 9.01
C THR A 48 10.59 -3.94 8.30
N GLN A 49 9.47 -4.51 8.74
CA GLN A 49 8.13 -4.09 8.33
C GLN A 49 7.47 -3.23 9.39
N LYS A 50 6.80 -2.17 8.95
CA LYS A 50 6.02 -1.28 9.81
C LYS A 50 4.58 -1.25 9.35
N ARG A 51 3.66 -1.31 10.32
CA ARG A 51 2.24 -1.04 10.08
C ARG A 51 2.05 0.45 9.78
N VAL A 52 1.37 0.73 8.69
CA VAL A 52 1.03 2.09 8.23
C VAL A 52 -0.49 2.22 8.10
N GLU A 53 -0.95 3.47 8.11
CA GLU A 53 -2.35 3.83 7.89
C GLU A 53 -2.47 4.62 6.58
N PRO A 54 -2.48 3.93 5.43
CA PRO A 54 -2.59 4.58 4.15
C PRO A 54 -3.98 5.12 3.90
N THR A 55 -4.03 6.24 3.18
CA THR A 55 -5.27 6.92 2.78
C THR A 55 -5.68 6.53 1.36
N SER A 56 -4.72 6.12 0.52
CA SER A 56 -4.98 5.71 -0.85
C SER A 56 -4.03 4.60 -1.28
N TRP A 57 -4.39 3.89 -2.34
CA TRP A 57 -3.59 2.83 -2.93
C TRP A 57 -3.68 2.84 -4.45
N ARG A 58 -2.81 2.08 -5.10
CA ARG A 58 -2.92 1.70 -6.51
C ARG A 58 -2.37 0.28 -6.69
N PRO A 59 -2.83 -0.46 -7.70
CA PRO A 59 -2.20 -1.72 -8.09
C PRO A 59 -0.73 -1.48 -8.41
N THR A 60 0.15 -2.38 -7.96
CA THR A 60 1.54 -2.36 -8.45
C THR A 60 1.49 -2.83 -9.90
N SER A 61 2.23 -2.17 -10.79
CA SER A 61 2.26 -2.51 -12.21
C SER A 61 2.78 -3.93 -12.52
N GLY A 62 3.11 -4.74 -11.50
CA GLY A 62 3.52 -6.13 -11.63
C GLY A 62 2.49 -7.16 -11.15
N ASP A 63 1.32 -6.74 -10.65
CA ASP A 63 0.27 -7.63 -10.11
C ASP A 63 -1.11 -7.34 -10.75
N SER A 64 -1.13 -6.60 -11.85
CA SER A 64 -2.24 -6.65 -12.80
C SER A 64 -1.84 -7.62 -13.90
N ASP A 65 -1.80 -8.90 -13.53
CA ASP A 65 -1.87 -10.00 -14.47
C ASP A 65 -3.29 -9.94 -15.07
N ASP A 66 -3.40 -9.22 -16.17
CA ASP A 66 -4.55 -9.25 -17.07
C ASP A 66 -4.31 -10.48 -17.96
N GLU A 67 -5.01 -11.58 -17.65
CA GLU A 67 -5.20 -12.73 -18.55
C GLU A 67 -6.23 -12.38 -19.64
#